data_AF-M5U6B8-F1
#
_entry.id   AF-M5U6B8-F1
#
_cell.length_a   1.000
_cell.length_b   1.000
_cell.length_c   1.000
_cell.angle_alpha   90.00
_cell.angle_beta   90.00
_cell.angle_gamma   90.00
#
_symmetry.space_group_name_H-M   'P 1'
#
loop_
_entity.id
_entity.type
_entity.pdbx_description
1 polymer ?
#
loop_
_entity_poly.entity_id
_entity_poly.type
_entity_poly.pdbx_seq_one_letter_code
_entity_poly.pdbx_strand_id
1 'polypeptide(L)'
;MSVIAIPIVLVIVVALLCLLAGVIAFAIYSYRSRGLFNALAVVITAIAIPALLFVGLAYVRLQSVELEADQNAATLSTTVAGSRSSQHTADDRLAARGLEPVVVSAYPQSRPGQWSSMNHDEFRANLYPSLLEAAEPLAQQTADELKEAEWFTSSENPTRQVVHVVGEPSFRDEQLGFRSAFSKALEQELKDTDVIAIESDAQPKNPADSPNAQPILIRLSADYEQTSRSRPWDPGTMDAPGRVSAVVTSDRGSLETRLRFVDKPWVHNLDQVVSAFPSKKFVVGYSDTLASTEAEARESAIANARSQVDVRTRYGAMVVLDDSHVIDRFAQKLSRPYGNVWREAVLIDLEDLSVNSTAAAANATVSRGESERHSTIFAAVLLILTTMIICLIANFLTQGYHRKSIGWFACLLGAFVVAAVVALNTIA
;
A
#
# COMPACT_ATOMS: atom_id res chain seq x y z
N MET A 1 6.00 30.56 -1.74
CA MET A 1 6.94 31.14 -0.73
C MET A 1 6.59 32.61 -0.44
N SER A 2 6.33 33.02 0.81
CA SER A 2 6.11 34.44 1.13
C SER A 2 7.36 35.25 0.78
N VAL A 3 7.21 36.39 0.11
CA VAL A 3 8.31 37.30 -0.30
C VAL A 3 9.32 37.61 0.82
N ILE A 4 8.91 37.43 2.08
CA ILE A 4 9.68 37.65 3.30
C ILE A 4 10.72 36.53 3.58
N ALA A 5 10.55 35.30 3.07
CA ALA A 5 11.45 34.19 3.39
C ALA A 5 12.80 34.26 2.64
N ILE A 6 12.78 34.76 1.41
CA ILE A 6 13.96 34.91 0.55
C ILE A 6 15.05 35.80 1.19
N PRO A 7 14.75 37.01 1.72
CA PRO A 7 15.78 37.84 2.35
C PRO A 7 16.35 37.22 3.62
N ILE A 8 15.56 36.44 4.37
CA ILE A 8 16.04 35.76 5.58
C ILE A 8 17.07 34.69 5.22
N VAL A 9 16.77 33.87 4.21
CA VAL A 9 17.72 32.85 3.72
C VAL A 9 18.99 33.52 3.20
N LEU A 10 18.86 34.62 2.45
CA LEU A 10 20.01 35.38 1.95
C LEU A 10 20.90 35.88 3.10
N VAL A 11 20.30 36.45 4.15
CA VAL A 11 21.04 36.94 5.33
C VAL A 11 21.77 35.80 6.03
N ILE A 12 21.13 34.63 6.19
CA ILE A 12 21.76 33.46 6.80
C ILE A 12 22.95 32.98 5.97
N VAL A 13 22.80 32.90 4.64
CA VAL A 13 23.89 32.50 3.74
C VAL A 13 25.05 33.48 3.80
N VAL A 14 24.77 34.79 3.77
CA VAL A 14 25.81 35.83 3.89
C VAL A 14 26.52 35.74 5.24
N ALA A 15 25.78 35.53 6.34
CA ALA A 15 26.35 35.38 7.67
C ALA A 15 27.26 34.15 7.75
N LEU A 16 26.84 33.01 7.20
CA LEU A 16 27.64 31.79 7.15
C LEU A 16 28.92 31.97 6.32
N LEU A 17 28.84 32.67 5.17
CA LEU A 17 30.02 32.98 4.35
C LEU A 17 31.01 33.90 5.07
N CYS A 18 30.52 34.93 5.78
CA CYS A 18 31.36 35.79 6.61
C CYS A 18 32.04 35.02 7.74
N LEU A 19 31.31 34.12 8.39
CA LEU A 19 31.85 33.28 9.47
C LEU A 19 32.93 32.33 8.93
N LEU A 20 32.68 31.70 7.77
CA LEU A 20 33.65 30.85 7.08
C LEU A 20 34.93 31.63 6.73
N ALA A 21 34.79 32.83 6.16
CA ALA A 21 35.93 33.68 5.83
C ALA A 21 36.74 34.06 7.08
N GLY A 22 36.07 34.41 8.19
CA GLY A 22 36.71 34.71 9.48
C GLY A 22 37.48 33.51 10.05
N VAL A 23 36.88 32.31 9.98
CA VAL A 23 37.52 31.05 10.40
C VAL A 23 38.76 30.75 9.58
N ILE A 24 38.69 30.91 8.25
CA ILE A 24 39.84 30.70 7.36
C ILE A 24 40.97 31.68 7.69
N ALA A 25 40.65 32.97 7.85
CA ALA A 25 41.64 33.99 8.23
C ALA A 25 42.29 33.68 9.59
N PHE A 26 41.48 33.26 10.58
CA PHE A 26 41.97 32.90 11.91
C PHE A 26 42.79 31.61 11.91
N ALA A 27 42.43 30.62 11.09
CA ALA A 27 43.20 29.39 10.91
C ALA A 27 44.57 29.67 10.27
N ILE A 28 44.63 30.56 9.26
CA ILE A 28 45.89 31.00 8.64
C ILE A 28 46.77 31.73 9.66
N TYR A 29 46.19 32.62 10.47
CA TYR A 29 46.90 33.33 11.53
C TYR A 29 47.42 32.38 12.63
N SER A 30 46.59 31.42 13.05
CA SER A 30 46.93 30.41 14.06
C SER A 30 48.01 29.44 13.55
N TYR A 31 47.95 29.04 12.28
CA TYR A 31 48.98 28.23 11.63
C TYR A 31 50.35 28.91 11.70
N ARG A 32 50.37 30.21 11.37
CA ARG A 32 51.60 31.01 11.34
C ARG A 32 52.20 31.24 12.73
N SER A 33 51.38 31.26 13.79
CA SER A 33 51.82 31.59 15.16
C SER A 33 52.03 30.40 16.08
N ARG A 34 51.29 29.29 15.91
CA ARG A 34 51.24 28.18 16.88
C ARG A 34 51.31 26.78 16.27
N GLY A 35 51.63 26.67 14.98
CA GLY A 35 51.82 25.39 14.26
C GLY A 35 50.53 24.72 13.79
N LEU A 36 50.69 23.65 13.00
CA LEU A 36 49.62 22.97 12.24
C LEU A 36 48.47 22.44 13.11
N PHE A 37 48.78 21.86 14.27
CA PHE A 37 47.77 21.22 15.13
C PHE A 37 46.70 22.21 15.64
N ASN A 38 47.11 23.43 16.02
CA ASN A 38 46.17 24.45 16.49
C ASN A 38 45.28 24.99 15.37
N ALA A 39 45.81 25.09 14.14
CA ALA A 39 45.02 25.48 12.99
C ALA A 39 43.97 24.41 12.63
N LEU A 40 44.35 23.12 12.70
CA LEU A 40 43.42 22.00 12.48
C LEU A 40 42.31 21.95 13.53
N ALA A 41 42.64 22.13 14.82
CA ALA A 41 41.66 22.15 15.89
C ALA A 41 40.63 23.29 15.71
N VAL A 42 41.09 24.49 15.31
CA VAL A 42 40.21 25.63 15.00
C VAL A 42 39.27 25.30 13.83
N VAL A 43 39.79 24.74 12.73
CA VAL A 43 38.98 24.41 11.55
C VAL A 43 37.95 23.33 11.87
N ILE A 44 38.35 22.27 12.57
CA ILE A 44 37.44 21.18 12.97
C ILE A 44 36.32 21.74 13.87
N THR A 45 36.66 22.55 14.87
CA THR A 45 35.68 23.14 15.79
C THR A 45 34.72 24.09 15.05
N ALA A 46 35.25 24.88 14.12
CA ALA A 46 34.46 25.81 13.33
C ALA A 46 33.53 25.14 12.30
N ILE A 47 33.82 23.90 11.87
CA ILE A 47 32.94 23.13 10.99
C ILE A 47 31.93 22.31 11.81
N ALA A 48 32.37 21.72 12.92
CA ALA A 48 31.55 20.85 13.75
C ALA A 48 30.38 21.60 14.43
N ILE A 49 30.62 22.82 14.93
CA ILE A 49 29.58 23.59 15.64
C ILE A 49 28.41 23.98 14.71
N PRO A 50 28.63 24.56 13.51
CA PRO A 50 27.55 24.84 12.57
C PRO A 50 26.83 23.58 12.09
N ALA A 51 27.56 22.49 11.84
CA ALA A 51 26.95 21.23 11.43
C ALA A 51 26.01 20.67 12.52
N LEU A 52 26.43 20.71 13.79
CA LEU A 52 25.58 20.29 14.92
C LEU A 52 24.37 21.21 15.11
N LEU A 53 24.54 22.53 14.98
CA LEU A 53 23.41 23.47 15.02
C LEU A 53 22.42 23.24 13.88
N PHE A 54 22.92 22.91 12.69
CA PHE A 54 22.09 22.61 11.54
C PHE A 54 21.31 21.31 11.70
N VAL A 55 21.96 20.25 12.20
CA VAL A 55 21.28 18.99 12.55
C VAL A 55 20.21 19.25 13.61
N GLY A 56 20.50 20.08 14.62
CA GLY A 56 19.51 20.48 15.63
C GLY A 56 18.32 21.24 15.04
N LEU A 57 18.55 22.21 14.15
CA LEU A 57 17.48 22.97 13.48
C LEU A 57 16.64 22.10 12.54
N ALA A 58 17.28 21.19 11.80
CA ALA A 58 16.59 20.23 10.94
C ALA A 58 15.72 19.27 11.78
N TYR A 59 16.24 18.81 12.92
CA TYR A 59 15.50 17.98 13.86
C TYR A 59 14.27 18.71 14.44
N VAL A 60 14.43 19.96 14.88
CA VAL A 60 13.31 20.79 15.36
C VAL A 60 12.27 21.02 14.27
N ARG A 61 12.70 21.24 13.02
CA ARG A 61 11.77 21.41 11.90
C ARG A 61 11.00 20.13 11.58
N LEU A 62 11.67 18.97 11.58
CA LEU A 62 11.00 17.68 11.40
C LEU A 62 9.94 17.46 12.48
N GLN A 63 10.25 17.76 13.75
CA GLN A 63 9.26 17.67 14.83
C GLN A 63 8.10 18.66 14.67
N SER A 64 8.34 19.88 14.16
CA SER A 64 7.27 20.86 13.94
C SER A 64 6.28 20.42 12.85
N VAL A 65 6.78 19.76 11.79
CA VAL A 65 5.93 19.26 10.70
C VAL A 65 5.06 18.10 11.18
N GLU A 66 5.60 17.23 12.04
CA GLU A 66 4.85 16.11 12.63
C GLU A 66 3.71 16.64 13.54
N LEU A 67 3.99 17.68 14.34
CA LEU A 67 2.97 18.33 15.19
C LEU A 67 1.86 19.04 14.38
N GLU A 68 2.21 19.68 13.27
CA GLU A 68 1.22 20.31 12.38
C GLU A 68 0.36 19.27 11.65
N ALA A 69 0.93 18.12 11.27
CA ALA A 69 0.19 17.02 10.68
C ALA A 69 -0.87 16.46 11.65
N ASP A 70 -0.50 16.28 12.93
CA ASP A 70 -1.41 15.79 13.97
C ASP A 70 -2.55 16.79 14.29
N GLN A 71 -2.24 18.09 14.35
CA GLN A 71 -3.27 19.12 14.59
C GLN A 71 -4.27 19.23 13.43
N ASN A 72 -3.79 19.10 12.19
CA ASN A 72 -4.65 19.11 11.00
C ASN A 72 -5.52 17.84 10.92
N ALA A 73 -4.99 16.68 11.29
CA ALA A 73 -5.76 15.43 11.37
C ALA A 73 -6.88 15.50 12.43
N ALA A 74 -6.61 16.15 13.58
CA ALA A 74 -7.61 16.35 14.63
C ALA A 74 -8.75 17.30 14.22
N THR A 75 -8.45 18.38 13.50
CA THR A 75 -9.46 19.36 13.02
C THR A 75 -10.31 18.82 11.87
N LEU A 76 -9.72 18.00 10.99
CA LEU A 76 -10.47 17.29 9.94
C LEU A 76 -11.50 16.32 10.54
N SER A 77 -11.12 15.60 11.60
CA SER A 77 -12.00 14.62 12.25
C SER A 77 -13.22 15.26 12.96
N THR A 78 -13.09 16.47 13.50
CA THR A 78 -14.21 17.16 14.17
C THR A 78 -15.21 17.78 13.20
N THR A 79 -14.78 18.11 11.98
CA THR A 79 -15.64 18.79 10.99
C THR A 79 -16.55 17.80 10.24
N VAL A 80 -16.11 16.55 10.07
CA VAL A 80 -16.86 15.52 9.32
C VAL A 80 -18.11 15.03 10.06
N ALA A 81 -18.09 15.00 11.40
CA ALA A 81 -19.22 14.49 12.19
C ALA A 81 -20.47 15.40 12.18
N GLY A 82 -20.34 16.69 11.86
CA GLY A 82 -21.46 17.65 11.82
C GLY A 82 -22.13 17.83 10.45
N SER A 83 -21.60 17.22 9.39
CA SER A 83 -21.92 17.58 8.00
C SER A 83 -23.14 16.86 7.40
N ARG A 84 -23.51 15.66 7.90
CA ARG A 84 -24.54 14.81 7.25
C ARG A 84 -25.96 15.38 7.24
N SER A 85 -26.30 16.33 8.12
CA SER A 85 -27.64 16.94 8.17
C SER A 85 -27.84 18.11 7.19
N SER A 86 -26.78 18.60 6.54
CA SER A 86 -26.83 19.86 5.75
C SER A 86 -26.68 19.67 4.24
N GLN A 87 -26.34 18.45 3.78
CA GLN A 87 -26.06 18.15 2.37
C GLN A 87 -27.23 18.51 1.44
N HIS A 88 -28.48 18.28 1.86
CA HIS A 88 -29.64 18.51 0.99
C HIS A 88 -29.86 19.99 0.63
N THR A 89 -29.39 20.94 1.46
CA THR A 89 -29.51 22.38 1.17
C THR A 89 -28.34 22.96 0.39
N ALA A 90 -27.21 22.26 0.32
CA ALA A 90 -26.01 22.72 -0.39
C ALA A 90 -26.16 22.53 -1.90
N ASP A 91 -26.75 21.41 -2.32
CA ASP A 91 -26.98 21.11 -3.74
C ASP A 91 -27.94 22.12 -4.39
N ASP A 92 -29.02 22.49 -3.70
CA ASP A 92 -29.96 23.52 -4.18
C ASP A 92 -29.31 24.90 -4.34
N ARG A 93 -28.36 25.25 -3.45
CA ARG A 93 -27.63 26.53 -3.53
C ARG A 93 -26.55 26.53 -4.61
N LEU A 94 -25.94 25.37 -4.90
CA LEU A 94 -24.98 25.22 -6.00
C LEU A 94 -25.69 25.27 -7.35
N ALA A 95 -26.86 24.64 -7.47
CA ALA A 95 -27.71 24.76 -8.64
C ALA A 95 -28.12 26.22 -8.90
N ALA A 96 -28.45 26.98 -7.85
CA ALA A 96 -28.76 28.41 -7.96
C ALA A 96 -27.58 29.28 -8.42
N ARG A 97 -26.33 28.80 -8.30
CA ARG A 97 -25.12 29.50 -8.79
C ARG A 97 -24.74 29.14 -10.22
N GLY A 98 -25.51 28.29 -10.91
CA GLY A 98 -25.21 27.87 -12.28
C GLY A 98 -23.89 27.09 -12.39
N LEU A 99 -23.43 26.48 -11.30
CA LEU A 99 -22.28 25.58 -11.33
C LEU A 99 -22.78 24.22 -11.83
N GLU A 100 -22.32 23.82 -13.01
CA GLU A 100 -22.62 22.49 -13.54
C GLU A 100 -22.11 21.40 -12.58
N PRO A 101 -22.87 20.32 -12.41
CA PRO A 101 -22.48 19.22 -11.53
C PRO A 101 -21.17 18.59 -12.02
N VAL A 102 -20.28 18.26 -11.08
CA VAL A 102 -19.06 17.51 -11.40
C VAL A 102 -19.46 16.12 -11.87
N VAL A 103 -19.24 15.85 -13.14
CA VAL A 103 -19.49 14.53 -13.72
C VAL A 103 -18.28 13.65 -13.44
N VAL A 104 -18.41 12.77 -12.45
CA VAL A 104 -17.45 11.69 -12.21
C VAL A 104 -17.81 10.53 -13.12
N SER A 105 -16.89 10.16 -14.02
CA SER A 105 -16.96 8.98 -14.87
C SER A 105 -15.84 8.00 -14.50
N ALA A 106 -16.18 6.72 -14.36
CA ALA A 106 -15.21 5.66 -14.18
C ALA A 106 -15.22 4.76 -15.42
N TYR A 107 -14.03 4.44 -15.91
CA TYR A 107 -13.84 3.53 -17.03
C TYR A 107 -13.01 2.36 -16.53
N PRO A 108 -13.65 1.29 -16.02
CA PRO A 108 -12.92 0.14 -15.52
C PRO A 108 -12.09 -0.46 -16.66
N GLN A 109 -10.77 -0.42 -16.52
CA GLN A 109 -9.86 -0.98 -17.53
C GLN A 109 -9.65 -2.48 -17.33
N SER A 110 -9.88 -2.97 -16.11
CA SER A 110 -9.67 -4.36 -15.71
C SER A 110 -11.00 -5.09 -15.56
N ARG A 111 -11.08 -6.33 -16.05
CA ARG A 111 -12.20 -7.21 -15.70
C ARG A 111 -12.11 -7.56 -14.20
N PRO A 112 -13.25 -7.63 -13.50
CA PRO A 112 -13.25 -8.04 -12.10
C PRO A 112 -12.52 -9.37 -11.90
N GLY A 113 -11.64 -9.43 -10.89
CA GLY A 113 -10.90 -10.64 -10.52
C GLY A 113 -9.70 -10.99 -11.42
N GLN A 114 -9.41 -10.20 -12.47
CA GLN A 114 -8.25 -10.42 -13.34
C GLN A 114 -7.11 -9.46 -13.00
N TRP A 115 -6.13 -9.95 -12.24
CA TRP A 115 -4.82 -9.29 -12.11
C TRP A 115 -4.06 -9.44 -13.43
N SER A 116 -3.58 -8.33 -13.99
CA SER A 116 -3.01 -8.27 -15.34
C SER A 116 -1.66 -8.98 -15.49
N SER A 117 -0.97 -9.29 -14.39
CA SER A 117 0.47 -9.56 -14.41
C SER A 117 0.92 -10.97 -14.02
N MET A 118 0.06 -11.93 -13.65
CA MET A 118 0.59 -13.21 -13.12
C MET A 118 -0.30 -14.45 -13.17
N ASN A 119 0.37 -15.60 -13.04
CA ASN A 119 -0.26 -16.90 -12.82
C ASN A 119 -0.96 -16.88 -11.45
N HIS A 120 -2.28 -17.02 -11.45
CA HIS A 120 -3.11 -16.82 -10.25
C HIS A 120 -2.89 -17.92 -9.20
N ASP A 121 -2.47 -19.11 -9.66
CA ASP A 121 -2.43 -20.38 -8.93
C ASP A 121 -1.46 -20.40 -7.72
N GLU A 122 -0.60 -19.39 -7.55
CA GLU A 122 0.35 -19.38 -6.43
C GLU A 122 -0.10 -18.48 -5.27
N PHE A 123 -1.07 -17.60 -5.47
CA PHE A 123 -1.48 -16.62 -4.46
C PHE A 123 -2.54 -17.17 -3.54
N ARG A 124 -2.33 -17.04 -2.23
CA ARG A 124 -3.26 -17.52 -1.22
C ARG A 124 -4.09 -16.36 -0.68
N ALA A 125 -5.40 -16.54 -0.64
CA ALA A 125 -6.31 -15.62 0.01
C ALA A 125 -6.27 -15.79 1.54
N ASN A 126 -5.18 -15.32 2.16
CA ASN A 126 -4.93 -15.50 3.59
C ASN A 126 -5.59 -14.44 4.48
N LEU A 127 -5.92 -13.26 3.92
CA LEU A 127 -6.52 -12.15 4.67
C LEU A 127 -7.90 -11.84 4.12
N TYR A 128 -8.92 -12.33 4.83
CA TYR A 128 -10.34 -12.18 4.51
C TYR A 128 -10.72 -12.76 3.14
N PRO A 129 -10.43 -14.05 2.88
CA PRO A 129 -10.91 -14.70 1.67
C PRO A 129 -12.44 -14.57 1.58
N SER A 130 -12.96 -14.38 0.37
CA SER A 130 -14.37 -14.70 0.12
C SER A 130 -14.59 -16.19 0.34
N LEU A 131 -15.83 -16.63 0.54
CA LEU A 131 -16.13 -18.06 0.73
C LEU A 131 -15.50 -18.90 -0.38
N LEU A 132 -15.74 -18.56 -1.65
CA LEU A 132 -15.19 -19.30 -2.78
C LEU A 132 -13.65 -19.32 -2.82
N GLU A 133 -13.02 -18.18 -2.50
CA GLU A 133 -11.55 -18.05 -2.44
C GLU A 133 -10.91 -18.77 -1.25
N ALA A 134 -11.71 -19.13 -0.24
CA ALA A 134 -11.27 -19.94 0.89
C ALA A 134 -11.12 -21.43 0.53
N ALA A 135 -11.68 -21.88 -0.61
CA ALA A 135 -11.69 -23.29 -0.98
C ALA A 135 -10.29 -23.86 -1.24
N GLU A 136 -9.48 -23.16 -2.02
CA GLU A 136 -8.12 -23.56 -2.36
C GLU A 136 -7.17 -23.58 -1.15
N PRO A 137 -7.04 -22.51 -0.33
CA PRO A 137 -6.17 -22.55 0.85
C PRO A 137 -6.65 -23.58 1.89
N LEU A 138 -7.96 -23.82 2.03
CA LEU A 138 -8.47 -24.88 2.89
C LEU A 138 -8.06 -26.26 2.35
N ALA A 139 -8.21 -26.51 1.05
CA ALA A 139 -7.83 -27.77 0.42
C ALA A 139 -6.35 -28.08 0.57
N GLN A 140 -5.50 -27.06 0.37
CA GLN A 140 -4.05 -27.19 0.56
C GLN A 140 -3.69 -27.48 2.01
N GLN A 141 -4.27 -26.74 2.97
CA GLN A 141 -4.00 -26.99 4.39
C GLN A 141 -4.46 -28.40 4.80
N THR A 142 -5.62 -28.86 4.30
CA THR A 142 -6.07 -30.22 4.50
C THR A 142 -5.11 -31.24 3.86
N ALA A 143 -4.60 -30.99 2.65
CA ALA A 143 -3.62 -31.87 2.01
C ALA A 143 -2.31 -31.96 2.82
N ASP A 144 -1.82 -30.84 3.34
CA ASP A 144 -0.63 -30.78 4.18
C ASP A 144 -0.83 -31.57 5.49
N GLU A 145 -1.97 -31.40 6.15
CA GLU A 145 -2.33 -32.16 7.37
C GLU A 145 -2.43 -33.67 7.09
N LEU A 146 -2.94 -34.08 5.93
CA LEU A 146 -3.01 -35.50 5.55
C LEU A 146 -1.64 -36.09 5.22
N LYS A 147 -0.74 -35.30 4.60
CA LYS A 147 0.64 -35.70 4.32
C LYS A 147 1.43 -35.84 5.61
N GLU A 148 1.31 -34.88 6.54
CA GLU A 148 2.00 -34.91 7.84
C GLU A 148 1.53 -36.06 8.72
N ALA A 149 0.23 -36.38 8.69
CA ALA A 149 -0.32 -37.52 9.42
C ALA A 149 -0.01 -38.89 8.77
N GLU A 150 0.69 -38.91 7.63
CA GLU A 150 1.03 -40.10 6.85
C GLU A 150 -0.20 -40.95 6.46
N TRP A 151 -1.38 -40.34 6.28
CA TRP A 151 -2.61 -41.05 5.93
C TRP A 151 -2.50 -41.75 4.57
N PHE A 152 -1.72 -41.15 3.66
CA PHE A 152 -1.29 -41.75 2.42
C PHE A 152 -0.02 -42.57 2.67
N THR A 153 -0.18 -43.85 2.98
CA THR A 153 0.97 -44.77 3.01
C THR A 153 1.48 -44.97 1.60
N SER A 154 2.80 -44.81 1.38
CA SER A 154 3.53 -45.34 0.22
C SER A 154 3.45 -46.86 0.23
N SER A 155 2.26 -47.39 0.02
CA SER A 155 2.01 -48.82 -0.06
C SER A 155 2.59 -49.29 -1.39
N GLU A 156 3.37 -50.36 -1.37
CA GLU A 156 3.88 -51.05 -2.58
C GLU A 156 2.76 -51.49 -3.53
N ASN A 157 1.49 -51.38 -3.12
CA ASN A 157 0.33 -51.63 -3.96
C ASN A 157 -0.19 -50.31 -4.59
N PRO A 158 -0.18 -50.19 -5.93
CA PRO A 158 -0.53 -48.97 -6.66
C PRO A 158 -2.04 -48.70 -6.75
N THR A 159 -2.84 -49.25 -5.85
CA THR A 159 -4.27 -48.92 -5.79
C THR A 159 -4.41 -47.48 -5.37
N ARG A 160 -4.83 -46.62 -6.33
CA ARG A 160 -5.15 -45.21 -6.07
C ARG A 160 -6.10 -45.12 -4.89
N GLN A 161 -5.73 -44.31 -3.92
CA GLN A 161 -6.61 -44.01 -2.80
C GLN A 161 -7.74 -43.12 -3.31
N VAL A 162 -8.94 -43.32 -2.76
CA VAL A 162 -10.11 -42.54 -3.12
C VAL A 162 -10.49 -41.66 -1.93
N VAL A 163 -10.59 -40.36 -2.17
CA VAL A 163 -11.05 -39.36 -1.19
C VAL A 163 -12.45 -38.90 -1.59
N HIS A 164 -13.40 -39.03 -0.68
CA HIS A 164 -14.77 -38.56 -0.87
C HIS A 164 -14.96 -37.21 -0.20
N VAL A 165 -15.39 -36.20 -0.95
CA VAL A 165 -15.69 -34.86 -0.43
C VAL A 165 -17.20 -34.67 -0.38
N VAL A 166 -17.74 -34.43 0.81
CA VAL A 166 -19.18 -34.30 1.07
C VAL A 166 -19.45 -32.99 1.79
N GLY A 167 -20.52 -32.28 1.43
CA GLY A 167 -21.00 -31.13 2.21
C GLY A 167 -21.91 -31.58 3.33
N GLU A 168 -21.81 -30.99 4.52
CA GLU A 168 -22.80 -31.20 5.58
C GLU A 168 -24.17 -30.61 5.19
N PRO A 169 -25.28 -30.97 5.88
CA PRO A 169 -26.59 -30.37 5.62
C PRO A 169 -26.64 -28.85 5.83
N SER A 170 -25.72 -28.30 6.63
CA SER A 170 -25.52 -26.85 6.80
C SER A 170 -24.90 -26.19 5.55
N PHE A 171 -24.30 -27.00 4.68
CA PHE A 171 -23.59 -26.59 3.48
C PHE A 171 -24.58 -26.43 2.32
N ARG A 172 -25.03 -25.19 2.07
CA ARG A 172 -26.15 -24.86 1.15
C ARG A 172 -25.78 -25.07 -0.32
N ASP A 173 -26.79 -25.17 -1.19
CA ASP A 173 -26.62 -25.29 -2.65
C ASP A 173 -25.79 -24.15 -3.27
N GLU A 174 -25.89 -22.94 -2.71
CA GLU A 174 -25.09 -21.78 -3.13
C GLU A 174 -23.58 -22.02 -2.96
N GLN A 175 -23.18 -23.01 -2.16
CA GLN A 175 -21.81 -23.36 -1.86
C GLN A 175 -21.29 -24.53 -2.72
N LEU A 176 -22.08 -25.02 -3.69
CA LEU A 176 -21.63 -26.06 -4.64
C LEU A 176 -20.34 -25.64 -5.38
N GLY A 177 -20.22 -24.35 -5.70
CA GLY A 177 -18.99 -23.78 -6.28
C GLY A 177 -17.77 -23.96 -5.38
N PHE A 178 -17.93 -23.79 -4.07
CA PHE A 178 -16.87 -24.04 -3.10
C PHE A 178 -16.44 -25.50 -3.09
N ARG A 179 -17.39 -26.45 -3.02
CA ARG A 179 -17.07 -27.88 -2.99
C ARG A 179 -16.31 -28.31 -4.24
N SER A 180 -16.72 -27.82 -5.41
CA SER A 180 -16.03 -28.10 -6.67
C SER A 180 -14.61 -27.51 -6.68
N ALA A 181 -14.46 -26.25 -6.28
CA ALA A 181 -13.15 -25.59 -6.19
C ALA A 181 -12.21 -26.30 -5.19
N PHE A 182 -12.73 -26.65 -4.01
CA PHE A 182 -12.00 -27.38 -2.98
C PHE A 182 -11.54 -28.75 -3.48
N SER A 183 -12.44 -29.52 -4.11
CA SER A 183 -12.12 -30.87 -4.61
C SER A 183 -11.05 -30.82 -5.70
N LYS A 184 -11.16 -29.85 -6.63
CA LYS A 184 -10.18 -29.64 -7.70
C LYS A 184 -8.82 -29.23 -7.14
N ALA A 185 -8.78 -28.31 -6.18
CA ALA A 185 -7.53 -27.90 -5.54
C ALA A 185 -6.89 -29.06 -4.76
N LEU A 186 -7.71 -29.86 -4.08
CA LEU A 186 -7.24 -31.05 -3.35
C LEU A 186 -6.65 -32.12 -4.28
N GLU A 187 -7.27 -32.34 -5.44
CA GLU A 187 -6.77 -33.27 -6.48
C GLU A 187 -5.41 -32.82 -7.02
N GLN A 188 -5.21 -31.51 -7.22
CA GLN A 188 -3.93 -30.96 -7.67
C GLN A 188 -2.81 -31.17 -6.63
N GLU A 189 -3.14 -31.08 -5.34
CA GLU A 189 -2.21 -31.27 -4.22
C GLU A 189 -1.92 -32.75 -3.91
N LEU A 190 -2.84 -33.65 -4.26
CA LEU A 190 -2.79 -35.10 -4.02
C LEU A 190 -2.77 -35.87 -5.35
N LYS A 191 -1.68 -35.74 -6.12
CA LYS A 191 -1.55 -36.26 -7.50
C LYS A 191 -1.82 -37.75 -7.70
N ASP A 192 -1.70 -38.57 -6.66
CA ASP A 192 -1.87 -40.02 -6.69
C ASP A 192 -3.22 -40.50 -6.10
N THR A 193 -4.13 -39.56 -5.83
CA THR A 193 -5.40 -39.80 -5.14
C THR A 193 -6.55 -39.35 -6.03
N ASP A 194 -7.56 -40.21 -6.21
CA ASP A 194 -8.77 -39.86 -6.92
C ASP A 194 -9.72 -39.12 -5.94
N VAL A 195 -9.98 -37.84 -6.19
CA VAL A 195 -10.88 -37.00 -5.37
C VAL A 195 -12.27 -36.97 -6.01
N ILE A 196 -13.27 -37.50 -5.31
CA ILE A 196 -14.65 -37.60 -5.78
C ILE A 196 -15.56 -36.71 -4.90
N ALA A 197 -16.16 -35.69 -5.49
CA ALA A 197 -17.20 -34.90 -4.84
C ALA A 197 -18.54 -35.63 -4.88
N ILE A 198 -19.13 -35.92 -3.72
CA ILE A 198 -20.42 -36.60 -3.59
C ILE A 198 -21.51 -35.58 -3.24
N GLU A 199 -22.66 -35.67 -3.90
CA GLU A 199 -23.84 -34.88 -3.58
C GLU A 199 -24.46 -35.35 -2.26
N SER A 200 -24.81 -34.39 -1.39
CA SER A 200 -25.09 -34.53 0.06
C SER A 200 -26.05 -35.66 0.44
N ASP A 201 -26.96 -36.05 -0.46
CA ASP A 201 -27.98 -37.05 -0.19
C ASP A 201 -27.59 -38.49 -0.59
N ALA A 202 -26.51 -38.66 -1.36
CA ALA A 202 -26.00 -39.96 -1.73
C ALA A 202 -24.99 -40.46 -0.68
N GLN A 203 -25.44 -40.62 0.57
CA GLN A 203 -24.64 -41.35 1.54
C GLN A 203 -24.36 -42.75 0.93
N PRO A 204 -23.09 -43.16 0.76
CA PRO A 204 -22.80 -44.47 0.17
C PRO A 204 -23.51 -45.52 1.02
N LYS A 205 -24.51 -46.18 0.43
CA LYS A 205 -25.49 -47.01 1.14
C LYS A 205 -24.88 -48.18 1.91
N ASN A 206 -23.61 -48.48 1.68
CA ASN A 206 -22.78 -49.24 2.62
C ASN A 206 -21.30 -49.02 2.28
N PRO A 207 -20.45 -48.55 3.21
CA PRO A 207 -18.99 -48.58 3.02
C PRO A 207 -18.45 -50.02 2.91
N ALA A 208 -19.26 -51.03 3.23
CA ALA A 208 -18.92 -52.45 3.13
C ALA A 208 -18.97 -53.03 1.70
N ASP A 209 -19.58 -52.35 0.73
CA ASP A 209 -19.73 -52.86 -0.64
C ASP A 209 -18.53 -52.55 -1.56
N SER A 210 -17.52 -51.80 -1.07
CA SER A 210 -16.25 -51.59 -1.76
C SER A 210 -15.14 -52.39 -1.05
N PRO A 211 -14.84 -53.62 -1.49
CA PRO A 211 -14.12 -54.60 -0.68
C PRO A 211 -12.63 -54.31 -0.42
N ASN A 212 -12.05 -53.19 -0.86
CA ASN A 212 -10.57 -53.02 -0.81
C ASN A 212 -9.98 -51.68 -0.36
N ALA A 213 -10.76 -50.68 0.07
CA ALA A 213 -10.19 -49.54 0.79
C ALA A 213 -11.31 -48.80 1.53
N GLN A 214 -11.14 -48.54 2.83
CA GLN A 214 -12.00 -47.57 3.51
C GLN A 214 -11.69 -46.19 2.91
N PRO A 215 -12.64 -45.54 2.23
CA PRO A 215 -12.37 -44.24 1.61
C PRO A 215 -12.14 -43.20 2.70
N ILE A 216 -11.19 -42.30 2.45
CA ILE A 216 -11.00 -41.12 3.30
C ILE A 216 -12.20 -40.20 3.04
N LEU A 217 -12.94 -39.86 4.10
CA LEU A 217 -14.11 -38.99 4.00
C LEU A 217 -13.78 -37.59 4.48
N ILE A 218 -13.95 -36.58 3.62
CA ILE A 218 -13.86 -35.17 3.97
C ILE A 218 -15.27 -34.60 4.04
N ARG A 219 -15.67 -34.11 5.23
CA ARG A 219 -16.90 -33.35 5.42
C ARG A 219 -16.61 -31.86 5.45
N LEU A 220 -17.27 -31.12 4.58
CA LEU A 220 -17.20 -29.67 4.50
C LEU A 220 -18.38 -29.05 5.25
N SER A 221 -18.11 -28.12 6.15
CA SER A 221 -19.11 -27.32 6.83
C SER A 221 -18.77 -25.83 6.74
N ALA A 222 -19.79 -24.99 6.77
CA ALA A 222 -19.65 -23.54 6.71
C ALA A 222 -20.57 -22.89 7.75
N ASP A 223 -19.96 -22.34 8.80
CA ASP A 223 -20.66 -21.66 9.88
C ASP A 223 -20.58 -20.15 9.65
N TYR A 224 -21.73 -19.50 9.52
CA TYR A 224 -21.81 -18.03 9.44
C TYR A 224 -21.90 -17.45 10.84
N GLU A 225 -20.98 -16.54 11.16
CA GLU A 225 -21.02 -15.78 12.40
C GLU A 225 -22.04 -14.64 12.24
N GLN A 226 -23.04 -14.58 13.12
CA GLN A 226 -23.99 -13.46 13.12
C GLN A 226 -23.25 -12.20 13.56
N THR A 227 -23.10 -11.25 12.65
CA THR A 227 -22.58 -9.93 12.99
C THR A 227 -23.64 -8.86 12.80
N SER A 228 -23.64 -7.88 13.69
CA SER A 228 -24.49 -6.70 13.58
C SER A 228 -23.89 -5.62 12.68
N ARG A 229 -22.77 -5.90 12.01
CA ARG A 229 -22.09 -4.94 11.15
C ARG A 229 -22.68 -5.04 9.75
N SER A 230 -23.12 -3.92 9.20
CA SER A 230 -23.56 -3.87 7.82
C SER A 230 -22.37 -3.82 6.87
N ARG A 231 -22.53 -4.44 5.69
CA ARG A 231 -21.58 -4.32 4.59
C ARG A 231 -21.41 -2.84 4.22
N PRO A 232 -20.17 -2.31 4.12
CA PRO A 232 -19.94 -0.92 3.74
C PRO A 232 -20.58 -0.52 2.40
N TRP A 233 -20.61 -1.45 1.44
CA TRP A 233 -21.23 -1.22 0.13
C TRP A 233 -22.75 -1.44 0.13
N ASP A 234 -23.28 -2.23 1.06
CA ASP A 234 -24.69 -2.59 1.20
C ASP A 234 -25.19 -2.43 2.65
N PRO A 235 -25.68 -1.23 3.02
CA PRO A 235 -26.18 -0.94 4.37
C PRO A 235 -27.41 -1.78 4.78
N GLY A 236 -28.06 -2.48 3.84
CA GLY A 236 -29.22 -3.33 4.10
C GLY A 236 -28.86 -4.77 4.43
N THR A 237 -27.64 -5.20 4.10
CA THR A 237 -27.18 -6.57 4.28
C THR A 237 -26.06 -6.64 5.31
N MET A 238 -26.22 -7.53 6.28
CA MET A 238 -25.20 -7.76 7.29
C MET A 238 -23.96 -8.41 6.68
N ASP A 239 -22.79 -8.04 7.18
CA ASP A 239 -21.57 -8.79 6.93
C ASP A 239 -21.79 -10.23 7.39
N ALA A 240 -21.41 -11.17 6.53
CA ALA A 240 -21.52 -12.59 6.79
C ALA A 240 -20.09 -13.17 6.89
N PRO A 241 -19.30 -12.77 7.91
CA PRO A 241 -18.09 -13.50 8.19
C PRO A 241 -18.47 -14.90 8.65
N GLY A 242 -17.58 -15.84 8.41
CA GLY A 242 -17.83 -17.21 8.79
C GLY A 242 -16.56 -18.02 8.89
N ARG A 243 -16.75 -19.29 9.18
CA ARG A 243 -15.69 -20.29 9.20
C ARG A 243 -16.09 -21.42 8.28
N VAL A 244 -15.18 -21.81 7.42
CA VAL A 244 -15.26 -23.08 6.71
C VAL A 244 -14.37 -24.09 7.41
N SER A 245 -14.84 -25.32 7.51
CA SER A 245 -14.07 -26.44 8.04
C SER A 245 -14.10 -27.62 7.08
N ALA A 246 -12.98 -28.33 7.04
CA ALA A 246 -12.86 -29.63 6.42
C ALA A 246 -12.52 -30.64 7.52
N VAL A 247 -13.49 -31.49 7.88
CA VAL A 247 -13.29 -32.58 8.83
C VAL A 247 -12.99 -33.83 8.04
N VAL A 248 -11.74 -34.31 8.11
CA VAL A 248 -11.33 -35.56 7.48
C VAL A 248 -11.51 -36.69 8.49
N THR A 249 -12.17 -37.77 8.10
CA THR A 249 -12.34 -38.99 8.89
C THR A 249 -11.81 -40.19 8.12
N SER A 250 -11.01 -41.01 8.80
CA SER A 250 -10.51 -42.31 8.33
C SER A 250 -10.55 -43.34 9.46
N ASP A 251 -10.13 -44.58 9.19
CA ASP A 251 -9.88 -45.59 10.22
C ASP A 251 -8.79 -45.19 11.22
N ARG A 252 -7.89 -44.28 10.82
CA ARG A 252 -6.78 -43.78 11.65
C ARG A 252 -7.17 -42.65 12.59
N GLY A 253 -8.35 -42.05 12.41
CA GLY A 253 -8.85 -40.98 13.27
C GLY A 253 -9.54 -39.87 12.50
N SER A 254 -9.60 -38.69 13.13
CA SER A 254 -10.19 -37.49 12.54
C SER A 254 -9.23 -36.32 12.63
N LEU A 255 -9.13 -35.57 11.54
CA LEU A 255 -8.44 -34.28 11.45
C LEU A 255 -9.45 -33.19 11.12
N GLU A 256 -9.21 -31.97 11.58
CA GLU A 256 -10.08 -30.85 11.28
C GLU A 256 -9.25 -29.63 10.91
N THR A 257 -9.41 -29.20 9.67
CA THR A 257 -8.84 -27.99 9.13
C THR A 257 -9.88 -26.88 9.15
N ARG A 258 -9.52 -25.65 9.56
CA ARG A 258 -10.46 -24.51 9.66
C ARG A 258 -9.87 -23.25 9.04
N LEU A 259 -10.69 -22.53 8.28
CA LEU A 259 -10.34 -21.22 7.73
C LEU A 259 -11.48 -20.22 7.96
N ARG A 260 -11.11 -18.97 8.28
CA ARG A 260 -12.08 -17.86 8.37
C ARG A 260 -12.26 -17.22 7.01
N PHE A 261 -13.49 -16.86 6.68
CA PHE A 261 -13.83 -16.14 5.44
C PHE A 261 -14.73 -14.94 5.75
N VAL A 262 -14.77 -13.98 4.81
CA VAL A 262 -15.71 -12.86 4.81
C VAL A 262 -16.32 -12.81 3.43
N ASP A 263 -17.64 -12.97 3.33
CA ASP A 263 -18.30 -12.94 2.03
C ASP A 263 -18.13 -11.58 1.32
N LYS A 264 -17.52 -11.61 0.14
CA LYS A 264 -17.14 -10.44 -0.67
C LYS A 264 -17.59 -10.66 -2.12
N PRO A 265 -18.90 -10.54 -2.41
CA PRO A 265 -19.44 -10.85 -3.72
C PRO A 265 -18.85 -9.98 -4.84
N TRP A 266 -18.40 -8.75 -4.52
CA TRP A 266 -17.81 -7.84 -5.50
C TRP A 266 -16.47 -8.33 -6.08
N VAL A 267 -15.79 -9.27 -5.41
CA VAL A 267 -14.52 -9.84 -5.91
C VAL A 267 -14.76 -10.67 -7.17
N HIS A 268 -15.88 -11.40 -7.23
CA HIS A 268 -16.22 -12.33 -8.32
C HIS A 268 -17.31 -11.83 -9.24
N ASN A 269 -18.31 -11.15 -8.66
CA ASN A 269 -19.55 -10.77 -9.32
C ASN A 269 -19.76 -9.25 -9.19
N LEU A 270 -18.75 -8.45 -9.53
CA LEU A 270 -18.86 -6.99 -9.46
C LEU A 270 -20.07 -6.48 -10.25
N ASP A 271 -20.34 -7.06 -11.42
CA ASP A 271 -21.48 -6.67 -12.27
C ASP A 271 -22.82 -6.83 -11.54
N GLN A 272 -22.97 -7.89 -10.74
CA GLN A 272 -24.16 -8.12 -9.93
C GLN A 272 -24.27 -7.09 -8.81
N VAL A 273 -23.14 -6.76 -8.15
CA VAL A 273 -23.10 -5.73 -7.10
C VAL A 273 -23.43 -4.35 -7.67
N VAL A 274 -22.84 -3.97 -8.80
CA VAL A 274 -23.13 -2.70 -9.48
C VAL A 274 -24.60 -2.63 -9.91
N SER A 275 -25.15 -3.73 -10.44
CA SER A 275 -26.56 -3.80 -10.84
C SER A 275 -27.53 -3.71 -9.65
N ALA A 276 -27.14 -4.22 -8.47
CA ALA A 276 -27.93 -4.14 -7.25
C ALA A 276 -27.98 -2.72 -6.65
N PHE A 277 -26.97 -1.89 -6.90
CA PHE A 277 -26.87 -0.52 -6.39
C PHE A 277 -26.67 0.51 -7.52
N PRO A 278 -27.68 0.74 -8.39
CA PRO A 278 -27.54 1.62 -9.55
C PRO A 278 -27.30 3.09 -9.20
N SER A 279 -27.59 3.52 -7.96
CA SER A 279 -27.27 4.86 -7.46
C SER A 279 -25.81 5.04 -7.09
N LYS A 280 -25.12 3.95 -6.76
CA LYS A 280 -23.71 3.96 -6.35
C LYS A 280 -22.79 3.86 -7.54
N LYS A 281 -21.61 4.46 -7.40
CA LYS A 281 -20.57 4.42 -8.43
C LYS A 281 -19.35 3.71 -7.87
N PHE A 282 -19.25 2.42 -8.13
CA PHE A 282 -18.13 1.62 -7.66
C PHE A 282 -16.97 1.62 -8.64
N VAL A 283 -15.76 1.65 -8.10
CA VAL A 283 -14.52 1.34 -8.83
C VAL A 283 -13.73 0.33 -8.04
N VAL A 284 -13.16 -0.64 -8.74
CA VAL A 284 -12.24 -1.61 -8.15
C VAL A 284 -10.83 -1.33 -8.65
N GLY A 285 -9.93 -1.03 -7.72
CA GLY A 285 -8.51 -0.93 -7.98
C GLY A 285 -7.82 -2.25 -7.68
N TYR A 286 -6.92 -2.68 -8.56
CA TYR A 286 -6.09 -3.86 -8.37
C TYR A 286 -4.62 -3.43 -8.27
N SER A 287 -3.87 -4.03 -7.34
CA SER A 287 -2.42 -3.81 -7.29
C SER A 287 -1.78 -4.35 -8.57
N ASP A 288 -1.09 -3.50 -9.32
CA ASP A 288 -0.48 -3.86 -10.61
C ASP A 288 0.79 -4.71 -10.42
N THR A 289 1.50 -4.45 -9.32
CA THR A 289 2.76 -5.11 -8.98
C THR A 289 2.64 -5.88 -7.67
N LEU A 290 3.44 -6.93 -7.57
CA LEU A 290 3.68 -7.65 -6.33
C LEU A 290 4.40 -6.76 -5.33
N ALA A 291 3.82 -6.62 -4.15
CA ALA A 291 4.36 -5.79 -3.09
C ALA A 291 5.04 -6.65 -2.01
N SER A 292 6.03 -6.07 -1.35
CA SER A 292 6.71 -6.69 -0.21
C SER A 292 5.89 -6.57 1.09
N THR A 293 4.97 -5.60 1.12
CA THR A 293 4.08 -5.32 2.26
C THR A 293 2.63 -5.15 1.81
N GLU A 294 1.69 -5.39 2.73
CA GLU A 294 0.26 -5.15 2.49
C GLU A 294 -0.01 -3.66 2.18
N ALA A 295 0.66 -2.73 2.86
CA ALA A 295 0.48 -1.29 2.64
C ALA A 295 0.90 -0.86 1.22
N GLU A 296 2.01 -1.40 0.72
CA GLU A 296 2.49 -1.14 -0.65
C GLU A 296 1.53 -1.75 -1.70
N ALA A 297 0.97 -2.94 -1.45
CA ALA A 297 -0.07 -3.53 -2.31
C ALA A 297 -1.32 -2.64 -2.37
N ARG A 298 -1.76 -2.12 -1.21
CA ARG A 298 -2.90 -1.21 -1.10
C ARG A 298 -2.66 0.09 -1.86
N GLU A 299 -1.50 0.72 -1.67
CA GLU A 299 -1.17 1.97 -2.36
C GLU A 299 -1.17 1.77 -3.88
N SER A 300 -0.62 0.65 -4.35
CA SER A 300 -0.68 0.26 -5.76
C SER A 300 -2.13 0.08 -6.25
N ALA A 301 -2.97 -0.61 -5.48
CA ALA A 301 -4.38 -0.81 -5.82
C ALA A 301 -5.17 0.50 -5.87
N ILE A 302 -4.93 1.44 -4.95
CA ILE A 302 -5.55 2.77 -4.97
C ILE A 302 -5.05 3.58 -6.16
N ALA A 303 -3.74 3.53 -6.48
CA ALA A 303 -3.19 4.19 -7.66
C ALA A 303 -3.83 3.66 -8.95
N ASN A 304 -4.08 2.36 -9.04
CA ASN A 304 -4.82 1.74 -10.14
C ASN A 304 -6.29 2.19 -10.18
N ALA A 305 -6.99 2.28 -9.04
CA ALA A 305 -8.33 2.86 -9.01
C ALA A 305 -8.33 4.32 -9.50
N ARG A 306 -7.35 5.13 -9.09
CA ARG A 306 -7.21 6.53 -9.52
C ARG A 306 -7.08 6.66 -11.04
N SER A 307 -6.33 5.77 -11.70
CA SER A 307 -6.15 5.82 -13.15
C SER A 307 -7.43 5.45 -13.93
N GLN A 308 -8.36 4.72 -13.31
CA GLN A 308 -9.65 4.35 -13.90
C GLN A 308 -10.71 5.45 -13.76
N VAL A 309 -10.52 6.42 -12.86
CA VAL A 309 -11.48 7.51 -12.62
C VAL A 309 -11.07 8.75 -13.42
N ASP A 310 -11.83 9.06 -14.47
CA ASP A 310 -11.72 10.34 -15.17
C ASP A 310 -12.67 11.34 -14.50
N VAL A 311 -12.10 12.25 -13.71
CA VAL A 311 -12.85 13.39 -13.17
C VAL A 311 -12.56 14.61 -14.02
N ARG A 312 -13.47 14.86 -14.97
CA ARG A 312 -13.46 16.10 -15.73
C ARG A 312 -14.07 17.21 -14.89
N THR A 313 -13.26 17.81 -14.05
CA THR A 313 -13.60 19.13 -13.50
C THR A 313 -13.30 20.20 -14.55
N ARG A 314 -14.12 21.26 -14.62
CA ARG A 314 -13.92 22.39 -15.55
C ARG A 314 -12.53 23.04 -15.42
N TYR A 315 -11.90 22.88 -14.27
CA TYR A 315 -10.59 23.46 -13.93
C TYR A 315 -9.42 22.49 -14.10
N GLY A 316 -9.66 21.26 -14.59
CA GLY A 316 -8.61 20.24 -14.72
C GLY A 316 -8.05 19.74 -13.38
N ALA A 317 -8.77 19.97 -12.28
CA ALA A 317 -8.43 19.40 -10.98
C ALA A 317 -8.64 17.89 -11.01
N MET A 318 -7.57 17.16 -10.66
CA MET A 318 -7.60 15.71 -10.47
C MET A 318 -8.15 15.40 -9.07
N VAL A 319 -9.04 14.42 -8.99
CA VAL A 319 -9.53 13.92 -7.70
C VAL A 319 -8.46 13.04 -7.06
N VAL A 320 -8.14 13.36 -5.81
CA VAL A 320 -7.23 12.55 -5.00
C VAL A 320 -8.07 11.50 -4.29
N LEU A 321 -8.07 10.26 -4.78
CA LEU A 321 -8.56 9.11 -4.00
C LEU A 321 -7.54 8.78 -2.93
N ASP A 322 -7.96 8.40 -1.73
CA ASP A 322 -7.07 7.94 -0.65
C ASP A 322 -7.74 6.82 0.14
N ASP A 323 -7.08 6.34 1.21
CA ASP A 323 -7.58 5.26 2.07
C ASP A 323 -8.98 5.56 2.66
N SER A 324 -9.38 6.82 2.78
CA SER A 324 -10.71 7.17 3.34
C SER A 324 -11.86 6.86 2.39
N HIS A 325 -11.58 6.68 1.10
CA HIS A 325 -12.58 6.35 0.08
C HIS A 325 -12.73 4.83 -0.12
N VAL A 326 -11.84 4.04 0.49
CA VAL A 326 -11.87 2.58 0.40
C VAL A 326 -12.95 2.03 1.31
N ILE A 327 -14.01 1.49 0.71
CA ILE A 327 -15.15 0.92 1.44
C ILE A 327 -14.94 -0.56 1.77
N ASP A 328 -14.20 -1.29 0.94
CA ASP A 328 -13.80 -2.66 1.24
C ASP A 328 -12.46 -3.04 0.60
N ARG A 329 -11.83 -4.08 1.14
CA ARG A 329 -10.47 -4.53 0.78
C ARG A 329 -10.41 -6.04 0.66
N PHE A 330 -9.64 -6.54 -0.31
CA PHE A 330 -9.37 -7.96 -0.50
C PHE A 330 -7.88 -8.17 -0.72
N ALA A 331 -7.19 -8.73 0.28
CA ALA A 331 -5.74 -8.89 0.26
C ALA A 331 -5.35 -10.38 0.19
N GLN A 332 -4.40 -10.69 -0.69
CA GLN A 332 -3.84 -12.03 -0.84
C GLN A 332 -2.36 -12.00 -0.52
N LYS A 333 -1.89 -13.04 0.17
CA LYS A 333 -0.51 -13.16 0.65
C LYS A 333 0.07 -14.46 0.13
N LEU A 334 1.20 -14.35 -0.54
CA LEU A 334 2.02 -15.48 -0.97
C LEU A 334 3.27 -15.56 -0.09
N SER A 335 3.36 -16.61 0.72
CA SER A 335 4.51 -16.86 1.60
C SER A 335 5.57 -17.66 0.85
N ARG A 336 6.78 -17.12 0.69
CA ARG A 336 7.95 -17.80 0.08
C ARG A 336 9.11 -17.83 1.08
N PRO A 337 10.11 -18.73 0.90
CA PRO A 337 11.30 -18.77 1.75
C PRO A 337 12.08 -17.45 1.81
N TYR A 338 12.02 -16.65 0.74
CA TYR A 338 12.71 -15.35 0.61
C TYR A 338 11.84 -14.15 1.02
N GLY A 339 10.62 -14.37 1.50
CA GLY A 339 9.75 -13.30 1.97
C GLY A 339 8.29 -13.50 1.61
N ASN A 340 7.46 -12.62 2.16
CA ASN A 340 6.04 -12.57 1.84
C ASN A 340 5.82 -11.60 0.69
N VAL A 341 4.94 -11.98 -0.23
CA VAL A 341 4.49 -11.15 -1.33
C VAL A 341 3.01 -10.88 -1.17
N TRP A 342 2.60 -9.66 -1.45
CA TRP A 342 1.24 -9.17 -1.27
C TRP A 342 0.68 -8.67 -2.60
N ARG A 343 -0.62 -8.90 -2.78
CA ARG A 343 -1.44 -8.22 -3.77
C ARG A 343 -2.78 -7.88 -3.14
N GLU A 344 -3.38 -6.79 -3.57
CA GLU A 344 -4.61 -6.28 -2.97
C GLU A 344 -5.55 -5.78 -4.07
N ALA A 345 -6.86 -5.95 -3.82
CA ALA A 345 -7.92 -5.26 -4.52
C ALA A 345 -8.68 -4.37 -3.53
N VAL A 346 -9.02 -3.16 -3.94
CA VAL A 346 -9.78 -2.20 -3.14
C VAL A 346 -11.06 -1.84 -3.86
N LEU A 347 -12.18 -1.87 -3.14
CA LEU A 347 -13.47 -1.37 -3.61
C LEU A 347 -13.62 0.06 -3.10
N ILE A 348 -13.88 1.00 -4.01
CA ILE A 348 -14.04 2.43 -3.73
C ILE A 348 -15.44 2.85 -4.16
N ASP A 349 -16.13 3.59 -3.29
CA ASP A 349 -17.40 4.25 -3.60
C ASP A 349 -17.11 5.70 -4.01
N LEU A 350 -17.54 6.08 -5.21
CA LEU A 350 -17.34 7.42 -5.76
C LEU A 350 -18.51 8.36 -5.46
N GLU A 351 -19.58 7.92 -4.78
CA GLU A 351 -20.74 8.76 -4.46
C GLU A 351 -20.34 9.99 -3.62
N ASP A 352 -19.55 9.76 -2.57
CA ASP A 352 -19.08 10.80 -1.62
C ASP A 352 -18.02 11.75 -2.21
N LEU A 353 -17.39 11.39 -3.33
CA LEU A 353 -16.37 12.22 -3.98
C LEU A 353 -16.95 13.51 -4.57
N SER A 354 -18.24 13.54 -4.87
CA SER A 354 -18.88 14.67 -5.57
C SER A 354 -18.89 15.97 -4.74
N VAL A 355 -18.89 15.88 -3.40
CA VAL A 355 -19.14 17.05 -2.53
C VAL A 355 -17.89 17.53 -1.79
N ASN A 356 -17.04 16.63 -1.28
CA ASN A 356 -15.93 17.02 -0.41
C ASN A 356 -14.55 17.01 -1.09
N SER A 357 -14.38 16.24 -2.17
CA SER A 357 -13.06 16.04 -2.79
C SER A 357 -12.58 17.24 -3.61
N THR A 358 -13.48 18.06 -4.15
CA THR A 358 -13.12 19.20 -5.01
C THR A 358 -12.49 20.36 -4.23
N ALA A 359 -12.95 20.62 -3.01
CA ALA A 359 -12.40 21.70 -2.19
C ALA A 359 -11.04 21.31 -1.55
N ALA A 360 -10.91 20.06 -1.11
CA ALA A 360 -9.69 19.56 -0.49
C ALA A 360 -8.60 19.23 -1.53
N ALA A 361 -8.96 18.61 -2.66
CA ALA A 361 -8.00 18.29 -3.72
C ALA A 361 -7.42 19.56 -4.35
N ALA A 362 -8.23 20.58 -4.60
CA ALA A 362 -7.75 21.87 -5.11
C ALA A 362 -6.69 22.50 -4.20
N ASN A 363 -6.89 22.45 -2.87
CA ASN A 363 -5.93 22.97 -1.90
C ASN A 363 -4.68 22.07 -1.78
N ALA A 364 -4.83 20.75 -1.80
CA ALA A 364 -3.74 19.81 -1.63
C ALA A 364 -2.77 19.75 -2.83
N THR A 365 -3.27 19.86 -4.07
CA THR A 365 -2.39 19.92 -5.26
C THR A 365 -1.55 21.19 -5.29
N VAL A 366 -2.08 22.32 -4.79
CA VAL A 366 -1.31 23.56 -4.67
C VAL A 366 -0.21 23.42 -3.61
N SER A 367 -0.46 22.71 -2.51
CA SER A 367 0.53 22.55 -1.42
C SER A 367 1.62 21.52 -1.71
N ARG A 368 1.32 20.39 -2.37
CA ARG A 368 2.32 19.34 -2.63
C ARG A 368 3.35 19.73 -3.69
N GLY A 369 2.95 20.50 -4.70
CA GLY A 369 3.86 21.00 -5.74
C GLY A 369 4.94 21.95 -5.21
N GLU A 370 4.66 22.68 -4.12
CA GLU A 370 5.67 23.55 -3.50
C GLU A 370 6.66 22.73 -2.64
N SER A 371 6.20 21.76 -1.85
CA SER A 371 7.06 21.06 -0.86
C SER A 371 8.11 20.14 -1.49
N GLU A 372 7.76 19.33 -2.51
CA GLU A 372 8.71 18.40 -3.14
C GLU A 372 9.78 19.11 -3.96
N ARG A 373 9.43 20.24 -4.58
CA ARG A 373 10.42 21.11 -5.26
C ARG A 373 11.41 21.71 -4.27
N HIS A 374 10.97 22.09 -3.07
CA HIS A 374 11.89 22.63 -2.06
C HIS A 374 12.86 21.58 -1.51
N SER A 375 12.41 20.35 -1.29
CA SER A 375 13.27 19.26 -0.79
C SER A 375 14.37 18.88 -1.79
N THR A 376 14.02 18.73 -3.07
CA THR A 376 14.98 18.41 -4.13
C THR A 376 16.02 19.51 -4.35
N ILE A 377 15.60 20.78 -4.34
CA ILE A 377 16.52 21.92 -4.44
C ILE A 377 17.46 21.97 -3.23
N PHE A 378 16.94 21.76 -2.02
CA PHE A 378 17.77 21.77 -0.81
C PHE A 378 18.79 20.63 -0.80
N ALA A 379 18.39 19.42 -1.19
CA ALA A 379 19.28 18.27 -1.32
C ALA A 379 20.39 18.53 -2.36
N ALA A 380 20.04 19.14 -3.51
CA ALA A 380 21.01 19.50 -4.54
C ALA A 380 22.03 20.54 -4.04
N VAL A 381 21.57 21.59 -3.36
CA VAL A 381 22.43 22.62 -2.77
C VAL A 381 23.37 22.02 -1.72
N LEU A 382 22.85 21.16 -0.85
CA LEU A 382 23.66 20.50 0.18
C LEU A 382 24.75 19.62 -0.43
N LEU A 383 24.41 18.84 -1.46
CA LEU A 383 25.37 17.98 -2.17
C LEU A 383 26.50 18.79 -2.82
N ILE A 384 26.16 19.92 -3.46
CA ILE A 384 27.15 20.84 -4.04
C ILE A 384 28.06 21.42 -2.96
N LEU A 385 27.49 21.89 -1.85
CA LEU A 385 28.25 22.48 -0.75
C LEU A 385 29.22 21.47 -0.11
N THR A 386 28.74 20.26 0.17
CA THR A 386 29.56 19.18 0.73
C THR A 386 30.70 18.79 -0.21
N THR A 387 30.43 18.70 -1.51
CA THR A 387 31.47 18.42 -2.52
C THR A 387 32.55 19.51 -2.53
N MET A 388 32.15 20.79 -2.46
CA MET A 388 33.08 21.91 -2.42
C MET A 388 33.98 21.85 -1.18
N ILE A 389 33.42 21.53 -0.01
CA ILE A 389 34.16 21.40 1.25
C ILE A 389 35.20 20.26 1.15
N ILE A 390 34.82 19.10 0.60
CA ILE A 390 35.73 17.96 0.41
C ILE A 390 36.89 18.37 -0.51
N CYS A 391 36.61 19.04 -1.62
CA CYS A 391 37.66 19.51 -2.53
C CYS A 391 38.62 20.51 -1.86
N LEU A 392 38.11 21.42 -1.02
CA LEU A 392 38.94 22.36 -0.28
C LEU A 392 39.83 21.67 0.76
N ILE A 393 39.28 20.70 1.50
CA ILE A 393 40.05 19.92 2.48
C ILE A 393 41.12 19.08 1.77
N ALA A 394 40.78 18.43 0.66
CA ALA A 394 41.73 17.66 -0.14
C ALA A 394 42.86 18.55 -0.68
N ASN A 395 42.54 19.76 -1.15
CA ASN A 395 43.53 20.73 -1.62
C ASN A 395 44.41 21.27 -0.48
N PHE A 396 43.85 21.39 0.73
CA PHE A 396 44.60 21.81 1.92
C PHE A 396 45.56 20.71 2.39
N LEU A 397 45.10 19.47 2.47
CA LEU A 397 45.90 18.31 2.90
C LEU A 397 47.03 17.98 1.93
N THR A 398 46.85 18.22 0.63
CA THR A 398 47.88 17.96 -0.39
C THR A 398 49.00 19.02 -0.44
N GLN A 399 49.05 19.93 0.53
CA GLN A 399 50.14 20.90 0.74
C GLN A 399 50.60 21.65 -0.52
N GLY A 400 49.66 22.05 -1.38
CA GLY A 400 49.88 23.15 -2.33
C GLY A 400 50.84 22.87 -3.50
N TYR A 401 50.80 21.69 -4.10
CA TYR A 401 51.52 21.44 -5.37
C TYR A 401 50.98 22.30 -6.55
N HIS A 402 49.78 22.89 -6.43
CA HIS A 402 49.19 23.78 -7.44
C HIS A 402 48.86 25.18 -6.88
N ARG A 403 49.88 25.89 -6.41
CA ARG A 403 49.74 27.17 -5.69
C ARG A 403 49.22 28.39 -6.48
N LYS A 404 48.91 28.32 -7.79
CA LYS A 404 48.61 29.54 -8.57
C LYS A 404 47.39 29.58 -9.49
N SER A 405 46.63 28.50 -9.75
CA SER A 405 45.52 28.57 -10.74
C SER A 405 44.17 27.97 -10.33
N ILE A 406 44.10 27.09 -9.33
CA ILE A 406 42.86 26.31 -9.09
C ILE A 406 41.84 27.08 -8.24
N GLY A 407 42.28 28.01 -7.38
CA GLY A 407 41.38 28.75 -6.48
C GLY A 407 40.34 29.61 -7.21
N TRP A 408 40.73 30.26 -8.32
CA TRP A 408 39.80 31.06 -9.11
C TRP A 408 38.77 30.20 -9.85
N PHE A 409 39.17 29.02 -10.33
CA PHE A 409 38.27 28.13 -11.07
C PHE A 409 37.20 27.53 -10.15
N ALA A 410 37.56 27.15 -8.92
CA ALA A 410 36.59 26.67 -7.93
C ALA A 410 35.60 27.77 -7.50
N CYS A 411 36.06 29.01 -7.29
CA CYS A 411 35.18 30.14 -6.99
C CYS A 411 34.26 30.50 -8.16
N LEU A 412 34.76 30.48 -9.39
CA LEU A 412 33.95 30.75 -10.59
C LEU A 412 32.92 29.65 -10.84
N LEU A 413 33.29 28.37 -10.64
CA LEU A 413 32.35 27.27 -10.76
C LEU A 413 31.25 27.34 -9.70
N GLY A 414 31.63 27.64 -8.45
CA GLY A 414 30.66 27.85 -7.36
C GLY A 414 29.71 29.03 -7.64
N ALA A 415 30.24 30.16 -8.08
CA ALA A 415 29.43 31.33 -8.45
C ALA A 415 28.51 31.04 -9.65
N PHE A 416 28.99 30.30 -10.65
CA PHE A 416 28.20 29.92 -11.82
C PHE A 416 27.06 28.97 -11.45
N VAL A 417 27.30 27.98 -10.60
CA VAL A 417 26.27 27.05 -10.13
C VAL A 417 25.20 27.80 -9.32
N VAL A 418 25.61 28.72 -8.43
CA VAL A 418 24.65 29.56 -7.68
C VAL A 418 23.83 30.44 -8.62
N ALA A 419 24.48 31.09 -9.59
CA ALA A 419 23.78 31.93 -10.57
C ALA A 419 22.81 31.12 -11.45
N ALA A 420 23.20 29.91 -11.86
CA ALA A 420 22.34 29.01 -12.63
C ALA A 420 21.11 28.56 -11.82
N VAL A 421 21.28 28.21 -10.54
CA VAL A 421 20.16 27.86 -9.65
C VAL A 421 19.22 29.05 -9.45
N VAL A 422 19.76 30.26 -9.26
CA VAL A 422 18.94 31.48 -9.12
C VAL A 422 18.18 31.79 -10.42
N ALA A 423 18.81 31.66 -11.58
CA ALA A 423 18.18 31.91 -12.87
C ALA A 423 17.10 30.87 -13.21
N LEU A 424 17.32 29.59 -12.88
CA LEU A 424 16.29 28.55 -13.00
C LEU A 424 15.08 28.82 -12.10
N ASN A 425 15.29 29.48 -10.96
CA ASN A 425 14.23 29.82 -10.00
C ASN A 425 13.47 31.12 -10.34
N THR A 426 13.99 31.96 -11.24
CA THR A 426 13.28 33.17 -11.71
C THR A 426 12.52 32.95 -13.01
N ILE A 427 12.84 31.90 -13.77
CA ILE A 427 12.19 31.56 -15.03
C ILE A 427 11.03 30.56 -14.82
N ALA A 428 11.09 29.76 -13.76
CA ALA A 428 10.00 28.88 -13.30
C ALA A 428 9.09 29.60 -12.31
#